data_AF-A0AAD8HUE2-F1
#
_entry.id   AF-A0AAD8HUE2-F1
#
_cell.length_a   1.000
_cell.length_b   1.000
_cell.length_c   1.000
_cell.angle_alpha   90.00
_cell.angle_beta   90.00
_cell.angle_gamma   90.00
#
_symmetry.space_group_name_H-M   'P 1'
#
loop_
_entity.id
_entity.type
_entity.pdbx_description
1 polymer ?
#
loop_
_entity_poly.entity_id
_entity_poly.type
_entity_poly.pdbx_seq_one_letter_code
_entity_poly.pdbx_strand_id
1 'polypeptide(L)'
;MFRIRDQWISAYTKQYFAAGMTTTSRSESMNAFFDEYVQASTGLKEFIENSQKALESQYLREVKGDYDTEETTRRLVLHSSLEIDASKIYTKEMFKHFQKELLKNAS
;
A
#
# COMPACT_ATOMS: atom_id res chain seq x y z
N MET A 1 -1.95 -24.35 -19.38
CA MET A 1 -2.57 -23.07 -19.82
C MET A 1 -3.96 -23.24 -20.42
N PHE A 2 -4.19 -24.15 -21.37
CA PHE A 2 -5.49 -24.28 -22.06
C PHE A 2 -6.66 -24.89 -21.24
N ARG A 3 -6.38 -25.50 -20.08
CA ARG A 3 -7.39 -26.22 -19.27
C ARG A 3 -8.40 -25.31 -18.55
N ILE A 4 -8.15 -24.00 -18.50
CA ILE A 4 -9.01 -23.00 -17.85
C ILE A 4 -9.67 -22.04 -18.85
N ARG A 5 -9.59 -22.35 -20.16
CA ARG A 5 -10.05 -21.46 -21.22
C ARG A 5 -11.55 -21.15 -21.13
N ASP A 6 -12.35 -22.07 -20.60
CA ASP A 6 -13.79 -21.87 -20.43
C ASP A 6 -14.12 -20.80 -19.36
N GLN A 7 -13.18 -20.52 -18.45
CA GLN A 7 -13.30 -19.46 -17.45
C GLN A 7 -12.85 -18.08 -17.96
N TRP A 8 -12.33 -17.99 -19.19
CA TRP A 8 -11.83 -16.72 -19.76
C TRP A 8 -12.95 -15.86 -20.35
N ILE A 9 -14.16 -16.42 -20.50
CA ILE A 9 -15.32 -15.70 -21.02
C ILE A 9 -15.85 -14.76 -19.94
N SER A 10 -16.02 -13.48 -20.27
CA SER A 10 -16.54 -12.43 -19.37
C SER A 10 -17.85 -12.78 -18.65
N ALA A 11 -18.64 -13.72 -19.20
CA ALA A 11 -19.86 -14.24 -18.56
C ALA A 11 -19.60 -14.97 -17.22
N TYR A 12 -18.44 -15.62 -17.04
CA TYR A 12 -18.09 -16.28 -15.79
C TYR A 12 -17.70 -15.29 -14.69
N THR A 13 -17.10 -14.15 -15.04
CA THR A 13 -16.73 -13.12 -14.07
C THR A 13 -17.91 -12.24 -13.66
N LYS A 14 -18.98 -12.17 -14.47
CA LYS A 14 -20.24 -11.46 -14.14
C LYS A 14 -20.99 -12.02 -12.92
N GLN A 15 -20.75 -13.28 -12.53
CA GLN A 15 -21.41 -13.88 -11.37
C GLN A 15 -20.72 -13.55 -10.04
N TYR A 16 -19.54 -12.92 -10.08
CA TYR A 16 -18.82 -12.50 -8.88
C TYR A 16 -18.95 -10.99 -8.69
N PHE A 17 -19.49 -10.58 -7.54
CA PHE A 17 -19.55 -9.17 -7.16
C PHE A 17 -18.12 -8.66 -6.91
N ALA A 18 -17.60 -7.87 -7.86
CA ALA A 18 -16.25 -7.31 -7.78
C ALA A 18 -16.18 -5.94 -7.08
N ALA A 19 -17.28 -5.47 -6.47
CA ALA A 19 -17.35 -4.16 -5.80
C ALA A 19 -16.84 -2.97 -6.66
N GLY A 20 -17.02 -3.04 -7.99
CA GLY A 20 -16.53 -2.02 -8.92
C GLY A 20 -15.06 -2.15 -9.33
N MET A 21 -14.33 -3.16 -8.87
CA MET A 21 -12.98 -3.46 -9.34
C MET A 21 -13.03 -4.04 -10.75
N THR A 22 -12.34 -3.41 -11.70
CA THR A 22 -12.10 -4.03 -13.00
C THR A 22 -10.98 -5.04 -12.86
N THR A 23 -11.01 -6.11 -13.64
CA THR A 23 -9.88 -7.06 -13.72
C THR A 23 -8.57 -6.38 -14.15
N THR A 24 -8.65 -5.17 -14.72
CA THR A 24 -7.51 -4.35 -15.15
C THR A 24 -6.88 -3.54 -14.02
N SER A 25 -7.57 -3.24 -12.92
CA SER A 25 -6.99 -2.44 -11.82
C SER A 25 -5.72 -3.08 -11.25
N ARG A 26 -5.64 -4.41 -11.23
CA ARG A 26 -4.44 -5.14 -10.79
C ARG A 26 -3.27 -5.00 -11.77
N SER A 27 -3.56 -5.02 -13.08
CA SER A 27 -2.51 -4.76 -14.09
C SER A 27 -2.12 -3.29 -14.11
N GLU A 28 -3.06 -2.38 -13.89
CA GLU A 28 -2.80 -0.93 -13.83
C GLU A 28 -1.90 -0.58 -12.64
N SER A 29 -2.14 -1.14 -11.45
CA SER A 29 -1.26 -0.91 -10.29
C SER A 29 0.13 -1.48 -10.51
N MET A 30 0.23 -2.65 -11.14
CA MET A 30 1.51 -3.29 -11.43
C MET A 30 2.27 -2.58 -12.54
N ASN A 31 1.57 -2.06 -13.55
CA ASN A 31 2.17 -1.21 -14.58
C ASN A 31 2.70 0.09 -13.94
N ALA A 32 1.88 0.78 -13.14
CA ALA A 32 2.29 1.99 -12.44
C ALA A 32 3.52 1.79 -11.54
N PHE A 33 3.66 0.60 -10.93
CA PHE A 33 4.86 0.23 -10.17
C PHE A 33 6.11 0.13 -11.05
N PHE A 34 6.00 -0.45 -12.24
CA PHE A 34 7.12 -0.67 -13.16
C PHE A 34 7.40 0.52 -14.09
N ASP A 35 6.51 1.50 -14.20
CA ASP A 35 6.67 2.68 -15.07
C ASP A 35 7.96 3.47 -14.78
N GLU A 36 8.46 3.43 -13.54
CA GLU A 36 9.73 4.07 -13.14
C GLU A 36 10.98 3.26 -13.58
N TYR A 37 10.81 1.98 -13.91
CA TYR A 37 11.89 1.01 -14.11
C TYR A 37 11.96 0.45 -15.54
N VAL A 38 10.88 0.54 -16.31
CA VAL A 38 10.74 -0.11 -17.62
C VAL A 38 10.10 0.86 -18.63
N GLN A 39 10.66 0.90 -19.85
CA GLN A 39 10.12 1.64 -20.98
C GLN A 39 9.83 0.68 -22.14
N ALA A 40 9.07 1.14 -23.13
CA ALA A 40 8.71 0.32 -24.29
C ALA A 40 9.93 -0.20 -25.09
N SER A 41 11.08 0.48 -24.98
CA SER A 41 12.35 0.09 -25.61
C SER A 41 13.24 -0.81 -24.74
N THR A 42 12.85 -1.11 -23.50
CA THR A 42 13.65 -1.92 -22.57
C THR A 42 13.75 -3.36 -23.07
N GLY A 43 14.97 -3.86 -23.27
CA GLY A 43 15.21 -5.24 -23.70
C GLY A 43 14.92 -6.25 -22.60
N LEU A 44 14.70 -7.53 -22.94
CA LEU A 44 14.32 -8.56 -21.97
C LEU A 44 15.33 -8.73 -20.82
N LYS A 45 16.63 -8.65 -21.12
CA LYS A 45 17.68 -8.73 -20.10
C LYS A 45 17.58 -7.57 -19.11
N GLU A 46 17.47 -6.36 -19.63
CA GLU A 46 17.37 -5.13 -18.85
C GLU A 46 16.07 -5.07 -18.03
N PHE A 47 14.98 -5.61 -18.59
CA PHE A 47 13.71 -5.78 -17.87
C PHE A 47 13.88 -6.63 -16.60
N ILE A 48 14.58 -7.76 -16.69
CA ILE A 48 14.81 -8.65 -15.53
C ILE A 48 15.65 -7.91 -14.48
N GLU A 49 16.73 -7.26 -14.90
CA GLU A 49 17.63 -6.52 -14.01
C GLU A 49 16.90 -5.36 -13.31
N ASN A 50 16.10 -4.58 -14.06
CA ASN A 50 15.34 -3.46 -13.50
C ASN A 50 14.19 -3.94 -12.62
N SER A 51 13.59 -5.09 -12.92
CA SER A 51 12.56 -5.68 -12.06
C SER A 51 13.12 -6.09 -10.70
N GLN A 52 14.33 -6.65 -10.66
CA GLN A 52 15.00 -6.97 -9.41
C GLN A 52 15.28 -5.72 -8.57
N LYS A 53 15.76 -4.64 -9.21
CA LYS A 53 15.97 -3.34 -8.55
C LYS A 53 14.66 -2.75 -8.01
N ALA A 54 13.56 -2.86 -8.76
CA ALA A 54 12.25 -2.39 -8.32
C ALA A 54 11.79 -3.12 -7.04
N LEU A 55 11.94 -4.45 -7.01
CA LEU A 55 11.61 -5.27 -5.84
C LEU A 55 12.50 -4.93 -4.63
N GLU A 56 13.80 -4.75 -4.84
CA GLU A 56 14.72 -4.35 -3.76
C GLU A 56 14.36 -2.97 -3.21
N SER A 57 14.06 -2.00 -4.09
CA SER A 57 13.63 -0.67 -3.68
C SER A 57 12.32 -0.72 -2.88
N GLN A 58 11.36 -1.54 -3.31
CA GLN A 58 10.12 -1.74 -2.55
C GLN A 58 10.41 -2.33 -1.17
N TYR A 59 11.21 -3.40 -1.09
CA TYR A 59 11.59 -4.03 0.16
C TYR A 59 12.25 -3.03 1.12
N LEU A 60 13.20 -2.22 0.63
CA LEU A 60 13.86 -1.20 1.46
C LEU A 60 12.89 -0.12 1.94
N ARG A 61 11.90 0.28 1.12
CA ARG A 61 10.84 1.20 1.54
C ARG A 61 9.96 0.60 2.63
N GLU A 62 9.60 -0.68 2.50
CA GLU A 62 8.83 -1.40 3.51
C GLU A 62 9.60 -1.54 4.81
N VAL A 63 10.86 -2.01 4.77
CA VAL A 63 11.74 -2.10 5.95
C VAL A 63 11.90 -0.75 6.64
N LYS A 64 12.10 0.33 5.88
CA LYS A 64 12.16 1.68 6.45
C LYS A 64 10.83 2.09 7.07
N GLY A 65 9.71 1.81 6.41
CA GLY A 65 8.37 2.08 6.92
C GLY A 65 8.08 1.34 8.23
N ASP A 66 8.50 0.08 8.33
CA ASP A 66 8.40 -0.72 9.53
C ASP A 66 9.29 -0.16 10.64
N TYR A 67 10.55 0.14 10.33
CA TYR A 67 11.49 0.76 11.28
C TYR A 67 10.97 2.11 11.81
N ASP A 68 10.51 3.01 10.93
CA ASP A 68 9.92 4.29 11.31
C ASP A 68 8.64 4.08 12.17
N THR A 69 7.92 2.98 11.91
CA THR A 69 6.74 2.54 12.67
C THR A 69 7.09 1.92 14.03
N GLU A 70 8.23 1.26 14.18
CA GLU A 70 8.66 0.69 15.46
C GLU A 70 9.40 1.72 16.33
N GLU A 71 10.31 2.51 15.75
CA GLU A 71 11.15 3.44 16.50
C GLU A 71 10.44 4.73 16.93
N THR A 72 9.50 5.24 16.12
CA THR A 72 8.85 6.51 16.49
C THR A 72 7.80 6.26 17.58
N THR A 73 8.23 6.35 18.84
CA THR A 73 7.32 6.40 19.99
C THR A 73 6.32 7.54 19.76
N ARG A 74 5.02 7.27 19.92
CA ARG A 74 3.97 8.26 19.67
C ARG A 74 4.14 9.42 20.65
N ARG A 75 4.52 10.60 20.13
CA ARG A 75 4.73 11.81 20.94
C ARG A 75 3.39 12.31 21.48
N LEU A 76 3.27 12.41 22.79
CA LEU A 76 2.12 13.02 23.46
C LEU A 76 2.27 14.55 23.46
N VAL A 77 1.18 15.27 23.27
CA VAL A 77 1.16 16.75 23.21
C VAL A 77 0.38 17.33 24.39
N LEU A 78 -0.77 16.76 24.73
CA LEU A 78 -1.62 17.23 25.84
C LEU A 78 -1.36 16.45 27.14
N HIS A 79 -0.70 15.30 27.05
CA HIS A 79 -0.44 14.38 28.17
C HIS A 79 -1.72 13.97 28.93
N SER A 80 -2.88 14.02 28.26
CA SER A 80 -4.16 13.62 28.85
C SER A 80 -4.27 12.10 28.93
N SER A 81 -5.02 11.58 29.90
CA SER A 81 -5.29 10.14 30.03
C SER A 81 -5.86 9.55 28.73
N LEU A 82 -6.75 10.29 28.06
CA LEU A 82 -7.35 9.87 26.80
C LEU A 82 -6.31 9.78 25.66
N GLU A 83 -5.35 10.71 25.60
CA GLU A 83 -4.28 10.70 24.61
C GLU A 83 -3.31 9.53 24.84
N ILE A 84 -2.99 9.25 26.10
CA ILE A 84 -2.16 8.10 26.48
C ILE A 84 -2.83 6.79 26.05
N ASP A 85 -4.12 6.63 26.30
CA ASP A 85 -4.85 5.41 25.91
C ASP A 85 -4.97 5.27 24.39
N ALA A 86 -5.31 6.36 23.69
CA ALA A 86 -5.34 6.37 22.23
C ALA A 86 -3.98 6.01 21.61
N SER A 87 -2.86 6.43 22.23
CA SER A 87 -1.51 6.09 21.76
C SER A 87 -1.19 4.60 21.83
N LYS A 88 -1.87 3.84 22.68
CA LYS A 88 -1.66 2.39 22.81
C LYS A 88 -2.54 1.59 21.85
N ILE A 89 -3.72 2.12 21.53
CA ILE A 89 -4.76 1.41 20.78
C ILE A 89 -4.69 1.73 19.28
N TYR A 90 -4.37 2.97 18.91
CA TYR A 90 -4.45 3.40 17.51
C TYR A 90 -3.19 3.12 16.71
N THR A 91 -3.38 2.80 15.42
CA THR A 91 -2.29 2.87 14.43
C THR A 91 -1.72 4.28 14.38
N LYS A 92 -0.50 4.46 13.89
CA LYS A 92 0.14 5.79 13.87
C LYS A 92 -0.69 6.84 13.14
N GLU A 93 -1.25 6.50 11.98
CA GLU A 93 -2.08 7.42 11.20
C GLU A 93 -3.38 7.77 11.95
N MET A 94 -4.05 6.77 12.54
CA MET A 94 -5.23 7.02 13.36
C MET A 94 -4.91 7.89 14.58
N PHE A 95 -3.75 7.67 15.21
CA PHE A 95 -3.30 8.49 16.34
C PHE A 95 -3.00 9.94 15.93
N LYS A 96 -2.35 10.17 14.78
CA LYS A 96 -2.12 11.52 14.23
C LYS A 96 -3.44 12.25 14.00
N HIS A 97 -4.43 11.59 13.40
CA HIS A 97 -5.76 12.16 13.19
C HIS A 97 -6.46 12.48 14.51
N PHE A 98 -6.46 11.52 15.44
CA PHE A 98 -7.02 11.70 16.77
C PHE A 98 -6.40 12.89 17.49
N GLN A 99 -5.07 12.99 17.51
CA GLN A 99 -4.35 14.05 18.21
C GLN A 99 -4.64 15.44 17.61
N LYS A 100 -4.79 15.52 16.28
CA LYS A 100 -5.20 16.76 15.59
C LYS A 100 -6.59 17.23 16.02
N GLU A 101 -7.56 16.31 16.13
CA GLU A 101 -8.90 16.63 16.60
C GLU A 101 -8.94 16.94 18.09
N LEU A 102 -8.14 16.23 18.90
CA LEU A 102 -8.03 16.48 20.33
C LEU A 102 -7.51 17.90 20.61
N LEU A 103 -6.50 18.36 19.87
CA LEU A 103 -5.93 19.71 20.01
C LEU A 103 -6.92 20.82 19.60
N LYS A 104 -7.71 20.60 18.53
CA LYS A 104 -8.74 21.55 18.12
C LYS A 104 -9.82 21.75 19.17
N ASN A 105 -10.18 20.70 19.90
CA ASN A 105 -11.23 20.73 20.93
C ASN A 105 -10.70 21.16 22.31
N ALA A 106 -9.39 21.29 22.47
CA ALA A 106 -8.74 21.74 23.71
C ALA A 106 -8.37 23.23 23.70
N SER A 107 -8.57 23.93 22.58
CA SER A 107 -8.41 25.39 22.41
C SER A 107 -9.75 26.10 22.48
#